data_AF-A0A925F1D3-F1
#
_entry.id   AF-A0A925F1D3-F1
#
_cell.length_a   1.000
_cell.length_b   1.000
_cell.length_c   1.000
_cell.angle_alpha   90.00
_cell.angle_beta   90.00
_cell.angle_gamma   90.00
#
_symmetry.space_group_name_H-M   'P 1'
#
loop_
_entity.id
_entity.type
_entity.pdbx_description
1 polymer ?
#
loop_
_entity_poly.entity_id
_entity_poly.type
_entity_poly.pdbx_seq_one_letter_code
_entity_poly.pdbx_strand_id
1 'polypeptide(L)'
;MTDPDPNHSLNFSNTEIAFSNKSDKELKKTAWLFKLMNNVNLVKIGSKLGLVAIRFKLPFTELVIRNTIFPQFCGGENLLDCQKTIDKLYEYDTLTILDYGAEGKSDEDDLDAVMQETLRAIEMAASNNSVPVVSTKITGLVDNEILEKLHKKEELSEGEKRKFQHLAERVDEICER
;
A
#
# COMPACT_ATOMS: atom_id res chain seq x y z
N MET A 1 -13.60 16.60 -16.28
CA MET A 1 -14.52 15.47 -16.03
C MET A 1 -15.92 16.00 -16.21
N THR A 2 -16.69 15.42 -17.15
CA THR A 2 -18.13 15.67 -17.24
C THR A 2 -18.82 14.95 -16.11
N ASP A 3 -19.78 15.60 -15.44
CA ASP A 3 -20.60 14.93 -14.42
C ASP A 3 -21.25 13.68 -15.02
N PRO A 4 -21.26 12.54 -14.29
CA PRO A 4 -21.87 11.32 -14.79
C PRO A 4 -23.37 11.56 -15.02
N ASP A 5 -23.87 11.08 -16.16
CA ASP A 5 -25.30 11.16 -16.51
C ASP A 5 -26.13 10.49 -15.39
N PRO A 6 -27.03 11.23 -14.71
CA PRO A 6 -27.83 10.68 -13.61
C PRO A 6 -28.77 9.56 -14.05
N ASN A 7 -28.96 9.35 -15.36
CA ASN A 7 -29.77 8.26 -15.92
C ASN A 7 -28.94 7.03 -16.36
N HIS A 8 -27.63 7.02 -16.18
CA HIS A 8 -26.83 5.84 -16.48
C HIS A 8 -27.04 4.76 -15.39
N SER A 9 -27.72 3.67 -15.74
CA SER A 9 -27.88 2.55 -14.80
C SER A 9 -26.54 1.81 -14.64
N LEU A 10 -25.86 2.02 -13.51
CA LEU A 10 -24.62 1.33 -13.17
C LEU A 10 -24.87 -0.19 -13.09
N ASN A 11 -24.19 -0.97 -13.92
CA ASN A 11 -24.25 -2.42 -13.91
C ASN A 11 -22.98 -3.02 -13.29
N PHE A 12 -23.04 -3.28 -11.99
CA PHE A 12 -21.93 -3.90 -11.23
C PHE A 12 -21.65 -5.37 -11.62
N SER A 13 -22.54 -6.01 -12.38
CA SER A 13 -22.33 -7.38 -12.87
C SER A 13 -21.56 -7.43 -14.20
N ASN A 14 -21.35 -6.29 -14.87
CA ASN A 14 -20.56 -6.25 -16.09
C ASN A 14 -19.05 -6.21 -15.77
N THR A 15 -18.46 -7.38 -15.61
CA THR A 15 -17.03 -7.53 -15.31
C THR A 15 -16.13 -7.22 -16.51
N GLU A 16 -16.65 -7.20 -17.74
CA GLU A 16 -15.87 -6.82 -18.93
C GLU A 16 -15.35 -5.39 -18.80
N ILE A 17 -16.20 -4.47 -18.33
CA ILE A 17 -15.80 -3.08 -18.05
C ILE A 17 -14.77 -3.04 -16.92
N ALA A 18 -15.03 -3.76 -15.82
CA ALA A 18 -14.16 -3.77 -14.64
C ALA A 18 -12.74 -4.31 -14.92
N PHE A 19 -12.61 -5.21 -15.89
CA PHE A 19 -11.34 -5.82 -16.29
C PHE A 19 -10.85 -5.38 -17.66
N SER A 20 -11.41 -4.31 -18.23
CA SER A 20 -11.05 -3.80 -19.56
C SER A 20 -9.57 -3.44 -19.70
N ASN A 21 -8.90 -3.12 -18.59
CA ASN A 21 -7.45 -2.87 -18.55
C ASN A 21 -6.56 -4.12 -18.50
N LYS A 22 -7.15 -5.33 -18.51
CA LYS A 22 -6.43 -6.61 -18.43
C LYS A 22 -6.59 -7.42 -19.70
N SER A 23 -5.49 -8.03 -20.14
CA SER A 23 -5.49 -9.09 -21.15
C SER A 23 -5.96 -10.43 -20.58
N ASP A 24 -6.42 -11.33 -21.44
CA ASP A 24 -6.75 -12.72 -21.10
C ASP A 24 -5.61 -13.44 -20.34
N LYS A 25 -4.36 -13.14 -20.71
CA LYS A 25 -3.18 -13.71 -20.06
C LYS A 25 -3.06 -13.21 -18.62
N GLU A 26 -3.26 -11.92 -18.39
CA GLU A 26 -3.27 -11.34 -17.04
C GLU A 26 -4.42 -11.92 -16.22
N LEU A 27 -5.63 -12.01 -16.78
CA LEU A 27 -6.79 -12.58 -16.09
C LEU A 27 -6.59 -14.04 -15.69
N LYS A 28 -6.07 -14.88 -16.59
CA LYS A 28 -5.74 -16.28 -16.28
C LYS A 28 -4.65 -16.39 -15.21
N LYS A 29 -3.64 -15.50 -15.23
CA LYS A 29 -2.59 -15.45 -14.19
C LYS A 29 -3.18 -15.08 -12.83
N THR A 30 -4.02 -14.05 -12.78
CA THR A 30 -4.70 -13.60 -11.56
C THR A 30 -5.63 -14.67 -11.00
N ALA A 31 -6.44 -15.32 -11.85
CA ALA A 31 -7.31 -16.42 -11.45
C ALA A 31 -6.53 -17.62 -10.87
N TRP A 32 -5.39 -17.96 -11.47
CA TRP A 32 -4.50 -19.00 -10.95
C TRP A 32 -3.92 -18.61 -9.59
N LEU A 33 -3.45 -17.37 -9.43
CA LEU A 33 -2.90 -16.86 -8.16
C LEU A 33 -3.95 -16.93 -7.04
N PHE A 34 -5.16 -16.41 -7.28
CA PHE A 34 -6.23 -16.46 -6.27
C PHE A 34 -6.65 -17.88 -5.94
N LYS A 35 -6.65 -18.81 -6.91
CA LYS A 35 -6.92 -20.23 -6.65
C LYS A 35 -5.88 -20.84 -5.71
N LEU A 36 -4.60 -20.48 -5.85
CA LEU A 36 -3.56 -20.91 -4.91
C LEU A 36 -3.75 -20.30 -3.52
N MET A 37 -4.07 -19.01 -3.44
CA MET A 37 -4.30 -18.31 -2.17
C MET A 37 -5.53 -18.84 -1.42
N ASN A 38 -6.53 -19.35 -2.14
CA ASN A 38 -7.72 -19.96 -1.52
C ASN A 38 -7.42 -21.31 -0.85
N ASN A 39 -6.23 -21.89 -1.03
CA ASN A 39 -5.81 -23.09 -0.33
C ASN A 39 -5.07 -22.75 0.97
N VAL A 40 -5.80 -22.78 2.08
CA VAL A 40 -5.29 -22.42 3.42
C VAL A 40 -4.03 -23.20 3.82
N ASN A 41 -3.95 -24.49 3.48
CA ASN A 41 -2.79 -25.32 3.82
C ASN A 41 -1.55 -24.92 3.01
N LEU A 42 -1.73 -24.67 1.71
CA LEU A 42 -0.66 -24.18 0.84
C LEU A 42 -0.14 -22.84 1.34
N VAL A 43 -1.03 -21.90 1.65
CA VAL A 43 -0.66 -20.57 2.17
C VAL A 43 0.10 -20.71 3.49
N LYS A 44 -0.39 -21.52 4.44
CA LYS A 44 0.31 -21.72 5.73
C LYS A 44 1.73 -22.25 5.57
N ILE A 45 1.93 -23.23 4.69
CA ILE A 45 3.26 -23.80 4.43
C ILE A 45 4.13 -22.78 3.68
N GLY A 46 3.59 -22.18 2.63
CA GLY A 46 4.27 -21.19 1.79
C GLY A 46 4.74 -19.97 2.59
N SER A 47 3.91 -19.41 3.47
CA SER A 47 4.27 -18.27 4.31
C SER A 47 5.43 -18.60 5.26
N LYS A 48 5.41 -19.79 5.90
CA LYS A 48 6.52 -20.22 6.76
C LYS A 48 7.81 -20.39 5.99
N LEU A 49 7.75 -21.07 4.84
CA LEU A 49 8.92 -21.26 3.97
C LEU A 49 9.44 -19.93 3.43
N GLY A 50 8.55 -19.01 3.06
CA GLY A 50 8.90 -17.67 2.60
C GLY A 50 9.66 -16.87 3.65
N LEU A 51 9.17 -16.86 4.90
CA LEU A 51 9.87 -16.20 6.01
C LEU A 51 11.27 -16.79 6.25
N VAL A 52 11.39 -18.12 6.20
CA VAL A 52 12.70 -18.81 6.29
C VAL A 52 13.60 -18.38 5.12
N ALA A 53 13.09 -18.39 3.89
CA ALA A 53 13.85 -18.04 2.70
C ALA A 53 14.39 -16.60 2.75
N ILE A 54 13.57 -15.64 3.20
CA ILE A 54 13.98 -14.24 3.41
C ILE A 54 15.03 -14.14 4.52
N ARG A 55 14.79 -14.80 5.67
CA ARG A 55 15.71 -14.77 6.82
C ARG A 55 17.10 -15.31 6.49
N PHE A 56 17.16 -16.38 5.69
CA PHE A 56 18.40 -16.98 5.23
C PHE A 56 18.94 -16.39 3.92
N LYS A 57 18.29 -15.34 3.38
CA LYS A 57 18.65 -14.70 2.11
C LYS A 57 18.87 -15.72 0.99
N LEU A 58 17.98 -16.72 0.91
CA LEU A 58 18.08 -17.76 -0.10
C LEU A 58 18.03 -17.15 -1.51
N PRO A 59 18.86 -17.64 -2.45
CA PRO A 59 18.85 -17.15 -3.81
C PRO A 59 17.47 -17.37 -4.45
N PHE A 60 17.09 -16.50 -5.39
CA PHE A 60 15.82 -16.51 -6.13
C PHE A 60 14.55 -16.17 -5.34
N THR A 61 14.58 -16.08 -4.00
CA THR A 61 13.40 -15.72 -3.19
C THR A 61 12.74 -14.42 -3.67
N GLU A 62 13.56 -13.39 -3.84
CA GLU A 62 13.12 -12.08 -4.32
C GLU A 62 12.55 -12.15 -5.75
N LEU A 63 13.20 -12.90 -6.64
CA LEU A 63 12.74 -13.08 -8.01
C LEU A 63 11.37 -13.77 -8.06
N VAL A 64 11.14 -14.77 -7.20
CA VAL A 64 9.85 -15.46 -7.11
C VAL A 64 8.78 -14.50 -6.63
N ILE A 65 9.04 -13.73 -5.56
CA ILE A 65 8.07 -12.76 -5.01
C ILE A 65 7.71 -11.70 -6.08
N ARG A 66 8.73 -11.09 -6.70
CA ARG A 66 8.58 -10.05 -7.73
C ARG A 66 7.77 -10.51 -8.94
N ASN A 67 7.88 -11.78 -9.35
CA ASN A 67 7.19 -12.29 -10.54
C ASN A 67 5.80 -12.90 -10.26
N THR A 68 5.47 -13.19 -9.00
CA THR A 68 4.23 -13.89 -8.62
C THR A 68 3.23 -12.96 -7.96
N ILE A 69 3.35 -12.77 -6.65
CA ILE A 69 2.39 -12.05 -5.79
C ILE A 69 2.52 -10.54 -6.01
N PHE A 70 3.75 -10.04 -6.15
CA PHE A 70 4.02 -8.61 -6.16
C PHE A 70 3.22 -7.81 -7.20
N PRO A 71 3.15 -8.19 -8.49
CA PRO A 71 2.45 -7.39 -9.50
C PRO A 71 0.92 -7.38 -9.34
N GLN A 72 0.36 -8.25 -8.50
CA GLN A 72 -1.07 -8.29 -8.21
C GLN A 72 -1.46 -7.33 -7.09
N PHE A 73 -0.56 -7.08 -6.13
CA PHE A 73 -0.87 -6.35 -4.89
C PHE A 73 -0.07 -5.06 -4.72
N CYS A 74 1.02 -4.86 -5.47
CA CYS A 74 1.87 -3.67 -5.39
C CYS A 74 1.93 -2.99 -6.75
N GLY A 75 1.83 -1.65 -6.76
CA GLY A 75 1.94 -0.84 -7.98
C GLY A 75 3.37 -0.72 -8.52
N GLY A 76 4.36 -0.91 -7.65
CA GLY A 76 5.79 -0.78 -7.90
C GLY A 76 6.56 -0.92 -6.59
N GLU A 77 7.89 -0.98 -6.66
CA GLU A 77 8.76 -1.11 -5.48
C GLU A 77 9.17 0.23 -4.89
N ASN A 78 9.06 1.27 -5.69
CA ASN A 78 9.28 2.66 -5.33
C ASN A 78 8.31 3.51 -6.19
N LEU A 79 8.23 4.79 -5.87
CA LEU A 79 7.31 5.73 -6.53
C LEU A 79 7.53 5.78 -8.06
N LEU A 80 8.78 5.71 -8.53
CA LEU A 80 9.08 5.74 -9.96
C LEU A 80 8.59 4.48 -10.69
N ASP A 81 8.75 3.32 -10.07
CA ASP A 81 8.23 2.06 -10.63
C ASP A 81 6.70 2.04 -10.69
N CYS A 82 6.03 2.72 -9.74
CA CYS A 82 4.57 2.88 -9.73
C CYS A 82 4.03 3.64 -10.94
N GLN A 83 4.83 4.54 -11.56
CA GLN A 83 4.37 5.38 -12.67
C GLN A 83 3.78 4.57 -13.82
N LYS A 84 4.39 3.42 -14.17
CA LYS A 84 3.88 2.53 -15.23
C LYS A 84 2.47 2.01 -14.94
N THR A 85 2.21 1.69 -13.67
CA THR A 85 0.89 1.21 -13.25
C THR A 85 -0.11 2.36 -13.21
N ILE A 86 0.31 3.53 -12.74
CA ILE A 86 -0.49 4.75 -12.71
C ILE A 86 -0.94 5.14 -14.12
N ASP A 87 -0.02 5.21 -15.08
CA ASP A 87 -0.31 5.56 -16.47
C ASP A 87 -1.29 4.56 -17.09
N LYS A 88 -1.03 3.26 -16.90
CA LYS A 88 -1.92 2.19 -17.39
C LYS A 88 -3.33 2.31 -16.81
N LEU A 89 -3.49 2.71 -15.55
CA LEU A 89 -4.82 2.91 -14.96
C LEU A 89 -5.49 4.17 -15.51
N TYR A 90 -4.71 5.24 -15.69
CA TYR A 90 -5.20 6.51 -16.18
C TYR A 90 -5.69 6.45 -17.64
N GLU A 91 -5.08 5.61 -18.48
CA GLU A 91 -5.58 5.29 -19.84
C GLU A 91 -7.02 4.76 -19.86
N TYR A 92 -7.50 4.21 -18.74
CA TYR A 92 -8.84 3.66 -18.55
C TYR A 92 -9.67 4.49 -17.56
N ASP A 93 -9.41 5.80 -17.49
CA ASP A 93 -10.11 6.77 -16.64
C ASP A 93 -10.12 6.39 -15.14
N THR A 94 -9.12 5.62 -14.70
CA THR A 94 -8.98 5.19 -13.31
C THR A 94 -7.87 6.00 -12.63
N LEU A 95 -8.23 6.74 -11.58
CA LEU A 95 -7.28 7.48 -10.75
C LEU A 95 -6.61 6.56 -9.72
N THR A 96 -5.41 6.94 -9.28
CA THR A 96 -4.59 6.15 -8.35
C THR A 96 -4.47 6.84 -7.00
N ILE A 97 -4.59 6.06 -5.93
CA ILE A 97 -4.20 6.47 -4.57
C ILE A 97 -2.85 5.84 -4.29
N LEU A 98 -1.86 6.64 -3.90
CA LEU A 98 -0.58 6.12 -3.44
C LEU A 98 -0.68 5.74 -1.97
N ASP A 99 -0.32 4.50 -1.68
CA ASP A 99 -0.27 3.97 -0.32
C ASP A 99 1.11 3.36 -0.05
N TYR A 100 1.88 4.01 0.82
CA TYR A 100 3.13 3.42 1.29
C TYR A 100 2.81 2.33 2.32
N GLY A 101 3.10 1.08 1.97
CA GLY A 101 2.68 -0.11 2.71
C GLY A 101 3.41 -0.38 4.04
N ALA A 102 4.04 0.63 4.65
CA ALA A 102 4.76 0.47 5.91
C ALA A 102 3.81 0.58 7.11
N GLU A 103 3.90 -0.39 8.03
CA GLU A 103 3.12 -0.47 9.27
C GLU A 103 3.95 -1.16 10.36
N GLY A 104 3.61 -0.90 11.63
CA GLY A 104 4.17 -1.65 12.77
C GLY A 104 5.67 -1.45 12.98
N LYS A 105 6.15 -0.24 12.64
CA LYS A 105 7.51 0.21 12.91
C LYS A 105 7.58 0.79 14.32
N SER A 106 8.72 0.62 14.98
CA SER A 106 8.93 1.09 16.36
C SER A 106 10.19 1.93 16.54
N ASP A 107 11.14 1.83 15.59
CA ASP A 107 12.38 2.61 15.60
C ASP A 107 12.13 4.00 15.00
N GLU A 108 12.61 5.06 15.65
CA GLU A 108 12.38 6.45 15.21
C GLU A 108 12.87 6.69 13.77
N ASP A 109 14.01 6.12 13.39
CA ASP A 109 14.54 6.23 12.01
C ASP A 109 13.60 5.61 10.98
N ASP A 110 12.95 4.49 11.31
CA ASP A 110 11.96 3.84 10.45
C ASP A 110 10.68 4.68 10.36
N LEU A 111 10.24 5.29 11.47
CA LEU A 111 9.07 6.17 11.52
C LEU A 111 9.30 7.44 10.69
N ASP A 112 10.49 8.03 10.78
CA ASP A 112 10.90 9.18 9.96
C ASP A 112 10.99 8.79 8.49
N ALA A 113 11.50 7.59 8.17
CA ALA A 113 11.51 7.10 6.81
C ALA A 113 10.09 6.98 6.22
N VAL A 114 9.10 6.53 7.02
CA VAL A 114 7.68 6.49 6.59
C VAL A 114 7.14 7.89 6.29
N MET A 115 7.44 8.87 7.15
CA MET A 115 7.08 10.27 6.90
C MET A 115 7.71 10.77 5.60
N GLN A 116 9.01 10.54 5.40
CA GLN A 116 9.72 11.01 4.20
C GLN A 116 9.24 10.33 2.89
N GLU A 117 8.85 9.06 2.94
CA GLU A 117 8.19 8.40 1.80
C GLU A 117 6.79 8.98 1.54
N THR A 118 6.04 9.32 2.60
CA THR A 118 4.73 9.98 2.47
C THR A 118 4.87 11.35 1.81
N LEU A 119 5.83 12.17 2.24
CA LEU A 119 6.11 13.49 1.65
C LEU A 119 6.51 13.39 0.17
N ARG A 120 7.38 12.43 -0.19
CA ARG A 120 7.73 12.17 -1.59
C ARG A 120 6.52 11.71 -2.43
N ALA A 121 5.61 10.93 -1.85
CA ALA A 121 4.38 10.54 -2.51
C ALA A 121 3.47 11.76 -2.76
N ILE A 122 3.39 12.70 -1.81
CA ILE A 122 2.66 13.97 -1.97
C ILE A 122 3.27 14.81 -3.09
N GLU A 123 4.61 14.94 -3.14
CA GLU A 123 5.29 15.65 -4.23
C GLU A 123 5.00 15.01 -5.59
N MET A 124 5.03 13.68 -5.69
CA MET A 124 4.68 12.98 -6.92
C MET A 124 3.21 13.22 -7.30
N ALA A 125 2.29 13.14 -6.34
CA ALA A 125 0.87 13.39 -6.56
C ALA A 125 0.61 14.83 -7.05
N ALA A 126 1.26 15.83 -6.45
CA ALA A 126 1.16 17.22 -6.87
C ALA A 126 1.62 17.45 -8.32
N SER A 127 2.57 16.63 -8.81
CA SER A 127 3.04 16.66 -10.19
C SER A 127 2.24 15.78 -11.17
N ASN A 128 1.23 15.04 -10.70
CA ASN A 128 0.53 14.03 -11.48
C ASN A 128 -1.00 14.10 -11.32
N ASN A 129 -1.70 14.57 -12.35
CA ASN A 129 -3.17 14.69 -12.38
C ASN A 129 -3.94 13.38 -12.20
N SER A 130 -3.28 12.22 -12.36
CA SER A 130 -3.89 10.90 -12.18
C SER A 130 -3.81 10.38 -10.74
N VAL A 131 -3.13 11.11 -9.85
CA VAL A 131 -2.95 10.76 -8.43
C VAL A 131 -3.55 11.86 -7.55
N PRO A 132 -4.87 11.85 -7.31
CA PRO A 132 -5.53 12.94 -6.59
C PRO A 132 -5.25 12.95 -5.08
N VAL A 133 -4.86 11.80 -4.50
CA VAL A 133 -4.68 11.64 -3.06
C VAL A 133 -3.57 10.65 -2.73
N VAL A 134 -2.96 10.84 -1.55
CA VAL A 134 -1.99 9.95 -0.92
C VAL A 134 -2.57 9.50 0.42
N SER A 135 -2.44 8.23 0.76
CA SER A 135 -2.79 7.72 2.08
C SER A 135 -1.56 7.51 2.96
N THR A 136 -1.71 7.81 4.24
CA THR A 136 -0.73 7.47 5.28
C THR A 136 -1.43 6.80 6.46
N LYS A 137 -0.67 6.09 7.29
CA LYS A 137 -1.17 5.32 8.42
C LYS A 137 -0.47 5.76 9.69
N ILE A 138 -1.25 6.12 10.71
CA ILE A 138 -0.74 6.56 12.02
C ILE A 138 0.14 5.47 12.67
N THR A 139 -0.17 4.20 12.46
CA THR A 139 0.60 3.03 12.93
C THR A 139 1.96 2.86 12.24
N GLY A 140 2.27 3.66 11.22
CA GLY A 140 3.59 3.76 10.60
C GLY A 140 4.38 4.99 11.06
N LEU A 141 3.78 5.89 11.87
CA LEU A 141 4.35 7.17 12.29
C LEU A 141 4.64 7.24 13.80
N VAL A 142 4.23 6.23 14.55
CA VAL A 142 4.53 6.08 15.98
C VAL A 142 4.66 4.60 16.36
N ASP A 143 5.37 4.35 17.44
CA ASP A 143 5.36 3.07 18.15
C ASP A 143 3.92 2.69 18.57
N ASN A 144 3.46 1.52 18.11
CA ASN A 144 2.09 1.06 18.29
C ASN A 144 1.71 0.89 19.77
N GLU A 145 2.67 0.63 20.68
CA GLU A 145 2.37 0.55 22.11
C GLU A 145 1.76 1.86 22.64
N ILE A 146 2.16 3.00 22.08
CA ILE A 146 1.61 4.32 22.43
C ILE A 146 0.14 4.40 22.04
N LEU A 147 -0.20 3.96 20.83
CA LEU A 147 -1.59 3.95 20.33
C LEU A 147 -2.46 2.99 21.15
N GLU A 148 -1.93 1.82 21.52
CA GLU A 148 -2.63 0.85 22.36
C GLU A 148 -2.93 1.42 23.76
N LYS A 149 -1.96 2.09 24.39
CA LYS A 149 -2.15 2.72 25.70
C LYS A 149 -3.18 3.84 25.65
N LEU A 150 -3.11 4.70 24.63
CA LEU A 150 -4.10 5.74 24.40
C LEU A 150 -5.51 5.16 24.22
N HIS A 151 -5.65 4.07 23.46
CA HIS A 151 -6.93 3.39 23.28
C HIS A 151 -7.48 2.82 24.59
N LYS A 152 -6.60 2.24 25.44
CA LYS A 152 -6.95 1.72 26.76
C LYS A 152 -7.15 2.81 27.82
N LYS A 153 -6.90 4.08 27.49
CA LYS A 153 -6.93 5.24 28.40
C LYS A 153 -5.93 5.11 29.55
N GLU A 154 -4.80 4.45 29.28
CA GLU A 154 -3.68 4.38 30.23
C GLU A 154 -2.89 5.69 30.21
N GLU A 155 -2.31 6.06 31.36
CA GLU A 155 -1.42 7.22 31.41
C GLU A 155 -0.10 6.92 30.71
N LEU A 156 0.31 7.82 29.81
CA LEU A 156 1.63 7.79 29.19
C LEU A 156 2.67 8.34 30.16
N SER A 157 3.81 7.66 30.26
CA SER A 157 5.01 8.21 30.91
C SER A 157 5.55 9.42 30.15
N GLU A 158 6.45 10.19 30.77
CA GLU A 158 7.05 11.36 30.12
C GLU A 158 7.81 11.03 28.83
N GLY A 159 8.43 9.84 28.74
CA GLY A 159 9.06 9.38 27.50
C GLY A 159 8.05 9.06 26.40
N GLU A 160 6.91 8.48 26.77
CA GLU A 160 5.84 8.11 25.84
C GLU A 160 5.06 9.33 25.35
N LYS A 161 4.87 10.33 26.22
CA LYS A 161 4.33 11.65 25.82
C LYS A 161 5.21 12.31 24.75
N ARG A 162 6.54 12.20 24.87
CA ARG A 162 7.46 12.69 23.82
C ARG A 162 7.28 11.94 22.50
N LYS A 163 7.17 10.61 22.52
CA LYS A 163 6.87 9.82 21.31
C LYS A 163 5.54 10.22 20.66
N PHE A 164 4.51 10.45 21.48
CA PHE A 164 3.22 10.95 20.99
C PHE A 164 3.30 12.37 20.42
N GLN A 165 4.14 13.23 21.00
CA GLN A 165 4.41 14.56 20.46
C GLN A 165 5.10 14.48 19.10
N HIS A 166 6.10 13.61 18.93
CA HIS A 166 6.73 13.38 17.62
C HIS A 166 5.73 12.86 16.57
N LEU A 167 4.76 12.02 16.95
CA LEU A 167 3.68 11.63 16.04
C LEU A 167 2.92 12.86 15.52
N ALA A 168 2.53 13.77 16.41
CA ALA A 168 1.82 14.98 16.02
C ALA A 168 2.67 15.83 15.06
N GLU A 169 3.96 16.01 15.37
CA GLU A 169 4.91 16.74 14.52
C GLU A 169 5.04 16.11 13.12
N ARG A 170 5.15 14.77 13.02
CA ARG A 170 5.18 14.07 11.73
C ARG A 170 3.90 14.26 10.93
N VAL A 171 2.75 14.20 11.59
CA VAL A 171 1.44 14.42 10.94
C VAL A 171 1.30 15.86 10.46
N ASP A 172 1.69 16.83 11.28
CA ASP A 172 1.67 18.24 10.93
C ASP A 172 2.58 18.51 9.71
N GLU A 173 3.80 17.96 9.69
CA GLU A 173 4.72 18.09 8.55
C GLU A 173 4.14 17.49 7.26
N ILE A 174 3.46 16.33 7.35
CA ILE A 174 2.76 15.71 6.23
C ILE A 174 1.60 16.60 5.73
N CYS A 175 0.85 17.22 6.64
CA CYS A 175 -0.34 18.01 6.31
C CYS A 175 -0.02 19.44 5.85
N GLU A 176 1.15 19.99 6.20
CA GLU A 176 1.60 21.31 5.76
C GLU A 176 2.12 21.32 4.32
N ARG A 177 2.43 20.15 3.76
CA ARG A 177 3.00 19.99 2.42
C ARG A 177 1.97 20.12 1.31
#